data_AF-A0A8U0LET7-F1
#
_entry.id   AF-A0A8U0LET7-F1
#
_cell.length_a   1.000
_cell.length_b   1.000
_cell.length_c   1.000
_cell.angle_alpha   90.00
_cell.angle_beta   90.00
_cell.angle_gamma   90.00
#
_symmetry.space_group_name_H-M   'P 1'
#
loop_
_entity.id
_entity.type
_entity.pdbx_description
1 polymer ?
#
loop_
_entity_poly.entity_id
_entity_poly.type
_entity_poly.pdbx_seq_one_letter_code
_entity_poly.pdbx_strand_id
1 'polypeptide(L)'
;VFAICYMALTLTTIAMLALLPSGQRKTVLVFSALFFGLIGFMMTPRANMYTDTVRFFDTLDGVRNFAVTGLGDAWRYLMDACGYNSTPVIGAIMFLISLQPENGFLTLLAATVDIGAGFYLCFKQSNNGMNKRSLIAGVICFLCLFNFNAGVSGIRNFMAGFLAICVAYHFSDRFNIPSLLLYLPLILIHPFAAMIPLLYIMSTTYKKHNVVFALCCIPLLLQHYIQESVFSLFSKFSSIPFFASLSFKSTQYFGEGAYIVSASIFSRARDLLLFVFYLFILLYILKRKNNLSRHYAGLSIMMACFAAGSLADEQLFSRSVSMLMLMLIPFICELFSKEITKEKVSLPIALVCLGTIVIFADNLRAGVRFQNIVFSWTSLVLIVSAFILLLVFIAVRKE
;
A
#
# COMPACT_ATOMS: atom_id res chain seq x y z
N VAL A 1 4.48 6.17 22.69
CA VAL A 1 5.44 6.80 21.76
C VAL A 1 4.96 6.74 20.31
N PHE A 2 4.72 5.56 19.71
CA PHE A 2 4.22 5.44 18.31
C PHE A 2 3.09 6.41 17.96
N ALA A 3 1.98 6.38 18.71
CA ALA A 3 0.83 7.23 18.42
C ALA A 3 1.14 8.73 18.48
N ILE A 4 2.03 9.13 19.41
CA ILE A 4 2.48 10.53 19.53
C ILE A 4 3.29 10.92 18.30
N CYS A 5 4.27 10.10 17.89
CA CYS A 5 5.09 10.36 16.70
C CYS A 5 4.24 10.44 15.43
N TYR A 6 3.32 9.48 15.25
CA TYR A 6 2.44 9.45 14.08
C TYR A 6 1.52 10.68 14.04
N MET A 7 0.83 11.00 15.15
CA MET A 7 -0.03 12.18 15.23
C MET A 7 0.75 13.49 15.01
N ALA A 8 1.90 13.65 15.67
CA ALA A 8 2.72 14.85 15.54
C ALA A 8 3.17 15.05 14.09
N LEU A 9 3.60 13.97 13.41
CA LEU A 9 4.02 14.06 12.03
C LEU A 9 2.83 14.30 11.07
N THR A 10 1.68 13.70 11.32
CA THR A 10 0.43 13.98 10.57
C THR A 10 0.07 15.46 10.68
N LEU A 11 0.05 16.03 11.89
CA LEU A 11 -0.26 17.44 12.12
C LEU A 11 0.78 18.36 11.47
N THR A 12 2.07 18.03 11.59
CA THR A 12 3.16 18.80 10.98
C THR A 12 3.06 18.78 9.45
N THR A 13 2.79 17.63 8.85
CA THR A 13 2.56 17.48 7.40
C THR A 13 1.40 18.37 6.94
N ILE A 14 0.28 18.34 7.66
CA ILE A 14 -0.90 19.15 7.36
C ILE A 14 -0.57 20.64 7.48
N ALA A 15 0.09 21.05 8.56
CA ALA A 15 0.49 22.43 8.79
C ALA A 15 1.43 22.93 7.69
N MET A 16 2.44 22.14 7.30
CA MET A 16 3.35 22.50 6.20
C MET A 16 2.61 22.63 4.87
N LEU A 17 1.69 21.71 4.54
CA LEU A 17 0.87 21.82 3.31
C LEU A 17 -0.06 23.04 3.34
N ALA A 18 -0.56 23.40 4.52
CA ALA A 18 -1.44 24.55 4.73
C ALA A 18 -0.68 25.89 4.68
N LEU A 19 0.55 25.95 5.17
CA LEU A 19 1.32 27.20 5.28
C LEU A 19 2.20 27.46 4.04
N LEU A 20 2.76 26.43 3.42
CA LEU A 20 3.73 26.62 2.33
C LEU A 20 3.07 26.85 0.95
N PRO A 21 3.78 27.56 0.05
CA PRO A 21 3.33 27.80 -1.32
C PRO A 21 3.11 26.53 -2.14
N SER A 22 2.33 26.62 -3.21
CA SER A 22 2.03 25.49 -4.11
C SER A 22 3.28 24.81 -4.68
N GLY A 23 4.29 25.59 -5.06
CA GLY A 23 5.56 25.09 -5.62
C GLY A 23 6.37 24.21 -4.68
N GLN A 24 6.08 24.24 -3.37
CA GLN A 24 6.79 23.46 -2.35
C GLN A 24 6.03 22.21 -1.89
N ARG A 25 4.75 22.05 -2.27
CA ARG A 25 3.92 20.94 -1.79
C ARG A 25 4.49 19.56 -2.11
N LYS A 26 5.04 19.37 -3.31
CA LYS A 26 5.68 18.10 -3.69
C LYS A 26 6.86 17.78 -2.76
N THR A 27 7.70 18.77 -2.48
CA THR A 27 8.83 18.64 -1.55
C THR A 27 8.33 18.26 -0.15
N VAL A 28 7.31 18.96 0.36
CA VAL A 28 6.69 18.65 1.65
C VAL A 28 6.22 17.20 1.71
N LEU A 29 5.50 16.73 0.70
CA LEU A 29 5.00 15.36 0.67
C LEU A 29 6.13 14.32 0.62
N VAL A 30 7.17 14.53 -0.20
CA VAL A 30 8.32 13.61 -0.28
C VAL A 30 9.03 13.50 1.06
N PHE A 31 9.35 14.63 1.69
CA PHE A 31 10.02 14.61 2.99
C PHE A 31 9.11 14.10 4.11
N SER A 32 7.81 14.40 4.07
CA SER A 32 6.86 13.85 5.03
C SER A 32 6.81 12.32 4.93
N ALA A 33 6.80 11.76 3.71
CA ALA A 33 6.88 10.31 3.52
C ALA A 33 8.18 9.72 4.10
N LEU A 34 9.32 10.39 3.92
CA LEU A 34 10.59 10.00 4.53
C LEU A 34 10.54 10.05 6.07
N PHE A 35 9.94 11.09 6.66
CA PHE A 35 9.76 11.18 8.12
C PHE A 35 8.83 10.09 8.66
N PHE A 36 7.78 9.71 7.93
CA PHE A 36 6.97 8.54 8.29
C PHE A 36 7.81 7.26 8.15
N GLY A 37 8.66 7.18 7.12
CA GLY A 37 9.74 6.21 6.99
C GLY A 37 10.58 6.08 8.26
N LEU A 38 11.02 7.19 8.83
CA LEU A 38 11.81 7.22 10.07
C LEU A 38 11.02 6.70 11.28
N ILE A 39 9.70 6.88 11.33
CA ILE A 39 8.87 6.17 12.33
C ILE A 39 8.98 4.66 12.12
N GLY A 40 8.85 4.19 10.87
CA GLY A 40 9.04 2.78 10.51
C GLY A 40 10.42 2.24 10.88
N PHE A 41 11.49 3.02 10.69
CA PHE A 41 12.85 2.66 11.07
C PHE A 41 12.97 2.33 12.57
N MET A 42 12.33 3.15 13.40
CA MET A 42 12.38 3.01 14.86
C MET A 42 11.41 1.95 15.38
N MET A 43 10.56 1.36 14.53
CA MET A 43 9.59 0.37 14.96
C MET A 43 10.24 -1.00 15.14
N THR A 44 10.10 -1.54 16.34
CA THR A 44 10.45 -2.92 16.64
C THR A 44 9.21 -3.69 17.10
N PRO A 45 8.98 -4.92 16.60
CA PRO A 45 7.89 -5.75 17.08
C PRO A 45 7.98 -5.94 18.60
N ARG A 46 6.86 -5.88 19.31
CA ARG A 46 6.84 -6.22 20.73
C ARG A 46 7.16 -7.70 20.95
N ALA A 47 7.72 -8.01 22.12
CA ALA A 47 8.00 -9.40 22.51
C ALA A 47 6.76 -10.28 22.36
N ASN A 48 6.95 -11.52 21.90
CA ASN A 48 5.91 -12.52 21.67
C ASN A 48 4.86 -12.15 20.60
N MET A 49 5.12 -11.13 19.77
CA MET A 49 4.28 -10.82 18.61
C MET A 49 4.82 -11.49 17.35
N TYR A 50 4.01 -12.35 16.74
CA TYR A 50 4.30 -12.93 15.43
C TYR A 50 3.82 -11.98 14.34
N THR A 51 4.73 -11.16 13.82
CA THR A 51 4.48 -10.31 12.65
C THR A 51 5.43 -10.68 11.52
N ASP A 52 5.04 -10.43 10.27
CA ASP A 52 5.88 -10.68 9.10
C ASP A 52 7.25 -9.96 9.22
N THR A 53 7.31 -8.81 9.91
CA THR A 53 8.54 -8.07 10.22
C THR A 53 9.57 -8.92 10.96
N VAL A 54 9.16 -9.75 11.92
CA VAL A 54 10.07 -10.64 12.68
C VAL A 54 10.78 -11.58 11.72
N ARG A 55 10.01 -12.26 10.85
CA ARG A 55 10.59 -13.16 9.83
C ARG A 55 11.59 -12.44 8.93
N PHE A 56 11.28 -11.21 8.50
CA PHE A 56 12.20 -10.44 7.67
C PHE A 56 13.46 -10.04 8.42
N PHE A 57 13.35 -9.66 9.69
CA PHE A 57 14.50 -9.31 10.53
C PHE A 57 15.40 -10.51 10.77
N ASP A 58 14.82 -11.67 11.10
CA ASP A 58 15.56 -12.93 11.24
C ASP A 58 16.28 -13.31 9.92
N THR A 59 15.64 -13.07 8.78
CA THR A 59 16.25 -13.30 7.46
C THR A 59 17.45 -12.36 7.25
N LEU A 60 17.31 -11.07 7.54
CA LEU A 60 18.40 -10.09 7.41
C LEU A 60 19.58 -10.43 8.33
N ASP A 61 19.30 -10.82 9.57
CA ASP A 61 20.31 -11.27 10.53
C ASP A 61 21.03 -12.54 10.03
N GLY A 62 20.28 -13.51 9.51
CA GLY A 62 20.83 -14.71 8.88
C GLY A 62 21.77 -14.38 7.72
N VAL A 63 21.33 -13.53 6.77
CA VAL A 63 22.17 -13.10 5.63
C VAL A 63 23.43 -12.38 6.10
N ARG A 64 23.34 -11.53 7.14
CA ARG A 64 24.52 -10.87 7.74
C ARG A 64 25.51 -11.87 8.31
N ASN A 65 25.04 -12.92 8.98
CA ASN A 65 25.92 -13.97 9.50
C ASN A 65 26.67 -14.71 8.39
N PHE A 66 26.00 -15.02 7.28
CA PHE A 66 26.65 -15.60 6.10
C PHE A 66 27.58 -14.61 5.36
N ALA A 67 27.32 -13.31 5.44
CA ALA A 67 28.18 -12.30 4.82
C ALA A 67 29.59 -12.27 5.47
N VAL A 68 29.73 -12.78 6.70
CA VAL A 68 31.03 -12.97 7.37
C VAL A 68 31.89 -14.00 6.64
N THR A 69 31.29 -15.05 6.06
CA THR A 69 32.01 -16.08 5.29
C THR A 69 32.21 -15.68 3.83
N GLY A 70 31.32 -14.85 3.28
CA GLY A 70 31.50 -14.20 1.99
C GLY A 70 30.18 -13.66 1.42
N LEU A 71 30.26 -12.57 0.64
CA LEU A 71 29.08 -11.98 0.00
C LEU A 71 28.36 -12.94 -0.96
N GLY A 72 29.11 -13.83 -1.63
CA GLY A 72 28.55 -14.87 -2.50
C GLY A 72 27.74 -15.92 -1.73
N ASP A 73 28.19 -16.30 -0.53
CA ASP A 73 27.49 -17.25 0.33
C ASP A 73 26.22 -16.64 0.90
N ALA A 74 26.29 -15.38 1.34
CA ALA A 74 25.13 -14.61 1.78
C ALA A 74 24.06 -14.49 0.68
N TRP A 75 24.48 -14.24 -0.56
CA TRP A 75 23.57 -14.18 -1.72
C TRP A 75 22.93 -15.53 -2.00
N ARG A 76 23.70 -16.62 -2.04
CA ARG A 76 23.17 -17.98 -2.24
C ARG A 76 22.23 -18.40 -1.13
N TYR A 77 22.58 -18.13 0.12
CA TYR A 77 21.71 -18.39 1.27
C TYR A 77 20.36 -17.66 1.12
N LEU A 78 20.38 -16.38 0.75
CA LEU A 78 19.15 -15.61 0.56
C LEU A 78 18.31 -16.15 -0.61
N MET A 79 18.94 -16.40 -1.75
CA MET A 79 18.22 -16.79 -2.97
C MET A 79 17.71 -18.23 -2.92
N ASP A 80 18.55 -19.15 -2.46
CA ASP A 80 18.30 -20.59 -2.55
C ASP A 80 17.67 -21.14 -1.26
N ALA A 81 18.25 -20.83 -0.10
CA ALA A 81 17.76 -21.36 1.18
C ALA A 81 16.53 -20.58 1.71
N CYS A 82 16.52 -19.26 1.56
CA CYS A 82 15.38 -18.44 1.97
C CYS A 82 14.29 -18.29 0.88
N GLY A 83 14.52 -18.87 -0.31
CA GLY A 83 13.53 -18.94 -1.39
C GLY A 83 13.26 -17.63 -2.14
N TYR A 84 14.19 -16.68 -2.12
CA TYR A 84 14.06 -15.42 -2.85
C TYR A 84 14.37 -15.51 -4.34
N ASN A 85 14.85 -16.65 -4.84
CA ASN A 85 15.02 -16.95 -6.28
C ASN A 85 13.76 -16.72 -7.12
N SER A 86 12.59 -16.90 -6.53
CA SER A 86 11.29 -16.68 -7.15
C SER A 86 10.80 -15.23 -7.13
N THR A 87 11.39 -14.41 -6.27
CA THR A 87 11.09 -12.97 -6.12
C THR A 87 12.41 -12.18 -6.02
N PRO A 88 13.23 -12.20 -7.09
CA PRO A 88 14.63 -11.78 -7.04
C PRO A 88 14.80 -10.29 -6.77
N VAL A 89 13.82 -9.44 -7.10
CA VAL A 89 13.92 -8.00 -6.87
C VAL A 89 13.85 -7.69 -5.37
N ILE A 90 12.93 -8.31 -4.63
CA ILE A 90 12.93 -8.17 -3.17
C ILE A 90 14.12 -8.91 -2.55
N GLY A 91 14.61 -10.00 -3.14
CA GLY A 91 15.87 -10.63 -2.75
C GLY A 91 17.04 -9.64 -2.81
N ALA A 92 17.18 -8.91 -3.92
CA ALA A 92 18.19 -7.87 -4.06
C ALA A 92 18.03 -6.74 -3.03
N ILE A 93 16.80 -6.28 -2.78
CA ILE A 93 16.51 -5.27 -1.75
C ILE A 93 16.93 -5.77 -0.35
N MET A 94 16.54 -7.00 0.01
CA MET A 94 16.90 -7.63 1.29
C MET A 94 18.41 -7.78 1.44
N PHE A 95 19.11 -8.17 0.37
CA PHE A 95 20.56 -8.28 0.35
C PHE A 95 21.25 -6.92 0.55
N LEU A 96 20.80 -5.87 -0.15
CA LEU A 96 21.38 -4.54 0.02
C LEU A 96 21.14 -3.98 1.44
N ILE A 97 19.98 -4.26 2.01
CA ILE A 97 19.65 -3.86 3.38
C ILE A 97 20.44 -4.66 4.41
N SER A 98 20.71 -5.95 4.16
CA SER A 98 21.53 -6.75 5.07
C SER A 98 22.98 -6.26 5.13
N LEU A 99 23.46 -5.49 4.15
CA LEU A 99 24.77 -4.81 4.27
C LEU A 99 24.78 -3.69 5.32
N GLN A 100 23.61 -3.29 5.82
CA GLN A 100 23.47 -2.33 6.90
C GLN A 100 23.27 -3.05 8.26
N PRO A 101 23.76 -2.46 9.37
CA PRO A 101 23.68 -3.09 10.68
C PRO A 101 22.25 -3.12 11.25
N GLU A 102 21.39 -2.16 10.86
CA GLU A 102 20.05 -2.01 11.44
C GLU A 102 18.95 -2.53 10.53
N ASN A 103 18.16 -3.48 11.04
CA ASN A 103 16.98 -4.01 10.36
C ASN A 103 15.91 -2.96 10.02
N GLY A 104 15.89 -1.85 10.77
CA GLY A 104 14.97 -0.74 10.56
C GLY A 104 15.03 -0.11 9.16
N PHE A 105 16.12 -0.29 8.40
CA PHE A 105 16.19 0.20 7.02
C PHE A 105 15.13 -0.42 6.10
N LEU A 106 14.72 -1.66 6.36
CA LEU A 106 13.65 -2.30 5.58
C LEU A 106 12.28 -1.69 5.86
N THR A 107 11.96 -1.47 7.14
CA THR A 107 10.69 -0.84 7.54
C THR A 107 10.65 0.64 7.19
N LEU A 108 11.81 1.32 7.17
CA LEU A 108 11.96 2.68 6.63
C LEU A 108 11.59 2.73 5.15
N LEU A 109 12.15 1.84 4.33
CA LEU A 109 11.87 1.78 2.90
C LEU A 109 10.38 1.51 2.66
N ALA A 110 9.83 0.49 3.32
CA ALA A 110 8.41 0.13 3.19
C ALA A 110 7.48 1.30 3.53
N ALA A 111 7.66 1.90 4.72
CA ALA A 111 6.86 3.03 5.17
C ALA A 111 6.98 4.24 4.23
N THR A 112 8.19 4.56 3.76
CA THR A 112 8.43 5.68 2.85
C THR A 112 7.71 5.46 1.52
N VAL A 113 7.79 4.25 0.96
CA VAL A 113 7.13 3.92 -0.29
C VAL A 113 5.61 3.92 -0.14
N ASP A 114 5.07 3.31 0.91
CA ASP A 114 3.63 3.19 1.09
C ASP A 114 2.96 4.56 1.32
N ILE A 115 3.55 5.38 2.20
CA ILE A 115 3.08 6.74 2.45
C ILE A 115 3.29 7.62 1.22
N GLY A 116 4.45 7.50 0.57
CA GLY A 116 4.77 8.22 -0.66
C GLY A 116 3.77 7.92 -1.79
N ALA A 117 3.35 6.67 -1.93
CA ALA A 117 2.34 6.24 -2.90
C ALA A 117 0.98 6.90 -2.62
N GLY A 118 0.50 6.88 -1.37
CA GLY A 118 -0.76 7.56 -1.02
C GLY A 118 -0.70 9.07 -1.24
N PHE A 119 0.40 9.71 -0.84
CA PHE A 119 0.62 11.14 -1.08
C PHE A 119 0.70 11.48 -2.57
N TYR A 120 1.33 10.62 -3.37
CA TYR A 120 1.39 10.77 -4.82
C TYR A 120 -0.02 10.76 -5.43
N LEU A 121 -0.88 9.82 -5.03
CA LEU A 121 -2.27 9.76 -5.51
C LEU A 121 -3.06 11.01 -5.11
N CYS A 122 -2.95 11.46 -3.86
CA CYS A 122 -3.57 12.71 -3.40
C CYS A 122 -3.09 13.90 -4.23
N PHE A 123 -1.77 14.02 -4.41
CA PHE A 123 -1.15 15.11 -5.15
C PHE A 123 -1.61 15.13 -6.61
N LYS A 124 -1.50 14.00 -7.32
CA LYS A 124 -1.89 13.89 -8.72
C LYS A 124 -3.39 14.19 -8.91
N GLN A 125 -4.29 13.62 -8.11
CA GLN A 125 -5.72 13.91 -8.23
C GLN A 125 -6.05 15.37 -7.90
N SER A 126 -5.45 15.94 -6.86
CA SER A 126 -5.72 17.33 -6.46
C SER A 126 -5.24 18.36 -7.50
N ASN A 127 -4.22 18.01 -8.29
CA ASN A 127 -3.73 18.84 -9.39
C ASN A 127 -4.64 18.78 -10.63
N ASN A 128 -5.45 17.73 -10.81
CA ASN A 128 -6.49 17.62 -11.85
C ASN A 128 -7.72 18.52 -11.60
N GLY A 129 -7.53 19.65 -10.91
CA GLY A 129 -8.59 20.59 -10.51
C GLY A 129 -8.12 21.74 -9.60
N MET A 130 -6.82 21.83 -9.30
CA MET A 130 -6.15 22.92 -8.57
C MET A 130 -6.72 23.26 -7.17
N ASN A 131 -7.18 22.29 -6.37
CA ASN A 131 -7.72 22.60 -5.05
C ASN A 131 -6.79 22.19 -3.90
N LYS A 132 -6.12 23.17 -3.29
CA LYS A 132 -5.29 23.01 -2.07
C LYS A 132 -6.05 22.31 -0.95
N ARG A 133 -7.33 22.64 -0.76
CA ARG A 133 -8.16 22.08 0.30
C ARG A 133 -8.47 20.61 0.04
N SER A 134 -8.70 20.22 -1.22
CA SER A 134 -8.88 18.81 -1.62
C SER A 134 -7.61 17.99 -1.38
N LEU A 135 -6.42 18.55 -1.68
CA LEU A 135 -5.15 17.90 -1.35
C LEU A 135 -5.02 17.65 0.15
N ILE A 136 -5.21 18.69 0.97
CA ILE A 136 -5.09 18.58 2.43
C ILE A 136 -6.10 17.57 2.98
N ALA A 137 -7.36 17.64 2.57
CA ALA A 137 -8.39 16.70 3.00
C ALA A 137 -8.09 15.25 2.57
N GLY A 138 -7.59 15.07 1.34
CA GLY A 138 -7.15 13.76 0.84
C GLY A 138 -5.99 13.19 1.65
N VAL A 139 -4.98 14.01 1.96
CA VAL A 139 -3.84 13.62 2.79
C VAL A 139 -4.28 13.27 4.21
N ILE A 140 -5.17 14.05 4.82
CA ILE A 140 -5.76 13.75 6.14
C ILE A 140 -6.45 12.39 6.10
N CYS A 141 -7.37 12.19 5.15
CA CYS A 141 -8.12 10.95 5.06
C CYS A 141 -7.20 9.75 4.81
N PHE A 142 -6.23 9.88 3.91
CA PHE A 142 -5.26 8.82 3.68
C PHE A 142 -4.49 8.46 4.96
N LEU A 143 -3.89 9.43 5.64
CA LEU A 143 -3.10 9.18 6.86
C LEU A 143 -3.94 8.60 8.00
N CYS A 144 -5.23 8.91 8.06
CA CYS A 144 -6.15 8.35 9.03
C CYS A 144 -6.60 6.92 8.69
N LEU A 145 -6.90 6.66 7.41
CA LEU A 145 -7.38 5.36 6.93
C LEU A 145 -6.25 4.33 6.78
N PHE A 146 -5.04 4.78 6.47
CA PHE A 146 -3.90 3.89 6.28
C PHE A 146 -3.50 3.23 7.59
N ASN A 147 -3.59 1.90 7.61
CA ASN A 147 -3.09 1.10 8.72
C ASN A 147 -1.57 0.98 8.61
N PHE A 148 -0.86 1.96 9.15
CA PHE A 148 0.60 2.07 9.09
C PHE A 148 1.30 0.80 9.59
N ASN A 149 0.83 0.22 10.70
CA ASN A 149 1.42 -1.00 11.24
C ASN A 149 1.26 -2.21 10.30
N ALA A 150 0.08 -2.37 9.68
CA ALA A 150 -0.13 -3.43 8.70
C ALA A 150 0.68 -3.22 7.42
N GLY A 151 0.81 -1.96 6.96
CA GLY A 151 1.65 -1.62 5.81
C GLY A 151 3.12 -1.97 6.02
N VAL A 152 3.69 -1.46 7.12
CA VAL A 152 5.10 -1.66 7.48
C VAL A 152 5.42 -3.12 7.82
N SER A 153 4.46 -3.88 8.33
CA SER A 153 4.67 -5.32 8.58
C SER A 153 4.47 -6.18 7.33
N GLY A 154 3.55 -5.80 6.44
CA GLY A 154 3.29 -6.45 5.15
C GLY A 154 4.22 -6.00 4.01
N ILE A 155 5.47 -5.62 4.35
CA ILE A 155 6.54 -5.00 3.54
C ILE A 155 6.42 -5.25 2.03
N ARG A 156 6.44 -6.51 1.60
CA ARG A 156 6.47 -6.86 0.16
C ARG A 156 5.16 -6.55 -0.54
N ASN A 157 4.03 -6.89 0.10
CA ASN A 157 2.72 -6.84 -0.52
C ASN A 157 2.23 -5.39 -0.66
N PHE A 158 2.38 -4.61 0.40
CA PHE A 158 1.98 -3.20 0.39
C PHE A 158 2.85 -2.39 -0.57
N MET A 159 4.17 -2.50 -0.46
CA MET A 159 5.11 -1.78 -1.33
C MET A 159 4.85 -2.06 -2.82
N ALA A 160 4.76 -3.33 -3.22
CA ALA A 160 4.54 -3.69 -4.62
C ALA A 160 3.13 -3.31 -5.10
N GLY A 161 2.10 -3.58 -4.30
CA GLY A 161 0.71 -3.29 -4.67
C GLY A 161 0.44 -1.79 -4.77
N PHE A 162 0.97 -0.99 -3.85
CA PHE A 162 0.76 0.45 -3.81
C PHE A 162 1.47 1.17 -4.96
N LEU A 163 2.71 0.75 -5.28
CA LEU A 163 3.40 1.21 -6.48
C LEU A 163 2.65 0.81 -7.76
N ALA A 164 2.12 -0.41 -7.82
CA ALA A 164 1.34 -0.87 -8.98
C ALA A 164 0.08 -0.02 -9.19
N ILE A 165 -0.62 0.36 -8.13
CA ILE A 165 -1.77 1.27 -8.19
C ILE A 165 -1.34 2.68 -8.65
N CYS A 166 -0.17 3.16 -8.19
CA CYS A 166 0.36 4.44 -8.66
C CYS A 166 0.66 4.42 -10.16
N VAL A 167 1.25 3.34 -10.68
CA VAL A 167 1.46 3.15 -12.12
C VAL A 167 0.12 3.12 -12.86
N ALA A 168 -0.84 2.33 -12.39
CA ALA A 168 -2.16 2.22 -13.00
C ALA A 168 -2.88 3.57 -13.07
N TYR A 169 -2.84 4.33 -11.98
CA TYR A 169 -3.41 5.68 -11.91
C TYR A 169 -2.61 6.68 -12.75
N HIS A 170 -1.27 6.56 -12.83
CA HIS A 170 -0.45 7.45 -13.63
C HIS A 170 -0.86 7.41 -15.11
N PHE A 171 -1.03 6.20 -15.64
CA PHE A 171 -1.35 5.95 -17.05
C PHE A 171 -2.86 5.77 -17.31
N SER A 172 -3.73 6.04 -16.34
CA SER A 172 -5.16 5.74 -16.49
C SER A 172 -5.89 6.59 -17.54
N ASP A 173 -5.37 7.77 -17.87
CA ASP A 173 -6.01 8.69 -18.83
C ASP A 173 -5.82 8.22 -20.28
N ARG A 174 -4.69 7.55 -20.56
CA ARG A 174 -4.40 6.92 -21.85
C ARG A 174 -3.71 5.60 -21.59
N PHE A 175 -4.46 4.51 -21.77
CA PHE A 175 -3.91 3.16 -21.65
C PHE A 175 -2.67 3.01 -22.55
N ASN A 176 -1.56 2.62 -21.95
CA ASN A 176 -0.26 2.55 -22.62
C ASN A 176 0.32 1.15 -22.42
N ILE A 177 0.35 0.33 -23.48
CA ILE A 177 0.86 -1.06 -23.42
C ILE A 177 2.29 -1.12 -22.87
N PRO A 178 3.25 -0.29 -23.34
CA PRO A 178 4.58 -0.18 -22.73
C PRO A 178 4.61 0.02 -21.22
N SER A 179 3.60 0.67 -20.62
CA SER A 179 3.55 0.85 -19.16
C SER A 179 3.37 -0.47 -18.40
N LEU A 180 2.91 -1.54 -19.07
CA LEU A 180 2.79 -2.88 -18.47
C LEU A 180 4.15 -3.46 -18.07
N LEU A 181 5.25 -3.05 -18.74
CA LEU A 181 6.60 -3.47 -18.38
C LEU A 181 7.02 -2.98 -16.99
N LEU A 182 6.46 -1.87 -16.51
CA LEU A 182 6.75 -1.34 -15.16
C LEU A 182 6.20 -2.24 -14.04
N TYR A 183 5.27 -3.14 -14.34
CA TYR A 183 4.75 -4.08 -13.36
C TYR A 183 5.66 -5.29 -13.17
N LEU A 184 6.53 -5.61 -14.14
CA LEU A 184 7.45 -6.74 -14.03
C LEU A 184 8.31 -6.68 -12.75
N PRO A 185 9.05 -5.58 -12.46
CA PRO A 185 9.81 -5.51 -11.22
C PRO A 185 8.92 -5.58 -9.96
N LEU A 186 7.68 -5.06 -10.01
CA LEU A 186 6.74 -5.10 -8.89
C LEU A 186 6.24 -6.52 -8.62
N ILE A 187 5.97 -7.30 -9.66
CA ILE A 187 5.62 -8.73 -9.59
C ILE A 187 6.77 -9.53 -8.99
N LEU A 188 8.01 -9.18 -9.32
CA LEU A 188 9.22 -9.79 -8.76
C LEU A 188 9.55 -9.32 -7.33
N ILE A 189 8.88 -8.28 -6.82
CA ILE A 189 8.86 -7.94 -5.37
C ILE A 189 7.79 -8.78 -4.66
N HIS A 190 6.58 -8.81 -5.21
CA HIS A 190 5.50 -9.62 -4.66
C HIS A 190 4.55 -10.12 -5.77
N PRO A 191 4.33 -11.45 -5.92
CA PRO A 191 3.52 -11.98 -7.01
C PRO A 191 2.06 -11.50 -7.03
N PHE A 192 1.51 -11.13 -5.86
CA PHE A 192 0.16 -10.56 -5.76
C PHE A 192 0.01 -9.27 -6.60
N ALA A 193 1.09 -8.53 -6.85
CA ALA A 193 1.06 -7.34 -7.68
C ALA A 193 0.63 -7.64 -9.13
N ALA A 194 0.72 -8.90 -9.60
CA ALA A 194 0.28 -9.32 -10.93
C ALA A 194 -1.23 -9.18 -11.14
N MET A 195 -2.01 -9.15 -10.05
CA MET A 195 -3.44 -8.89 -10.11
C MET A 195 -3.73 -7.49 -10.65
N ILE A 196 -2.94 -6.47 -10.26
CA ILE A 196 -3.20 -5.08 -10.66
C ILE A 196 -3.13 -4.87 -12.18
N PRO A 197 -2.07 -5.27 -12.91
CA PRO A 197 -2.05 -5.12 -14.37
C PRO A 197 -3.12 -5.98 -15.06
N LEU A 198 -3.49 -7.15 -14.51
CA LEU A 198 -4.61 -7.95 -15.03
C LEU A 198 -5.93 -7.18 -14.96
N LEU A 199 -6.29 -6.67 -13.77
CA LEU A 199 -7.49 -5.85 -13.60
C LEU A 199 -7.41 -4.57 -14.45
N TYR A 200 -6.23 -3.98 -14.59
CA TYR A 200 -6.01 -2.78 -15.39
C TYR A 200 -6.28 -3.03 -16.88
N ILE A 201 -5.83 -4.16 -17.44
CA ILE A 201 -6.16 -4.57 -18.81
C ILE A 201 -7.66 -4.80 -18.96
N MET A 202 -8.29 -5.54 -18.05
CA MET A 202 -9.73 -5.84 -18.10
C MET A 202 -10.57 -4.55 -18.01
N SER A 203 -10.10 -3.54 -17.27
CA SER A 203 -10.79 -2.26 -17.08
C SER A 203 -10.96 -1.44 -18.38
N THR A 204 -10.21 -1.73 -19.44
CA THR A 204 -10.35 -1.09 -20.76
C THR A 204 -11.71 -1.30 -21.41
N THR A 205 -12.44 -2.34 -20.98
CA THR A 205 -13.79 -2.64 -21.44
C THR A 205 -14.87 -1.78 -20.77
N TYR A 206 -14.56 -1.10 -19.65
CA TYR A 206 -15.53 -0.32 -18.89
C TYR A 206 -16.11 0.85 -19.70
N LYS A 207 -17.45 0.97 -19.73
CA LYS A 207 -18.21 1.96 -20.52
C LYS A 207 -18.05 1.88 -22.04
N LYS A 208 -17.11 1.08 -22.56
CA LYS A 208 -16.96 0.79 -23.99
C LYS A 208 -17.74 -0.46 -24.39
N HIS A 209 -17.65 -1.51 -23.57
CA HIS A 209 -18.28 -2.80 -23.77
C HIS A 209 -18.83 -3.30 -22.42
N ASN A 210 -19.96 -2.73 -21.95
CA ASN A 210 -20.49 -2.99 -20.61
C ASN A 210 -20.81 -4.47 -20.34
N VAL A 211 -21.29 -5.21 -21.35
CA VAL A 211 -21.54 -6.65 -21.24
C VAL A 211 -20.23 -7.40 -20.99
N VAL A 212 -19.18 -7.11 -21.77
CA VAL A 212 -17.85 -7.71 -21.58
C VAL A 212 -17.27 -7.35 -20.22
N PHE A 213 -17.40 -6.08 -19.80
CA PHE A 213 -16.97 -5.65 -18.48
C PHE A 213 -17.69 -6.42 -17.35
N ALA A 214 -19.01 -6.63 -17.48
CA ALA A 214 -19.78 -7.42 -16.53
C ALA A 214 -19.33 -8.90 -16.51
N LEU A 215 -19.12 -9.50 -17.69
CA LEU A 215 -18.56 -10.86 -17.81
C LEU A 215 -17.18 -10.98 -17.17
N CYS A 216 -16.36 -9.94 -17.25
CA CYS A 216 -15.07 -9.86 -16.55
C CYS A 216 -15.22 -9.74 -15.02
N CYS A 217 -16.30 -9.15 -14.51
CA CYS A 217 -16.54 -9.01 -13.06
C CYS A 217 -17.05 -10.31 -12.41
N ILE A 218 -17.83 -11.12 -13.13
CA ILE A 218 -18.36 -12.39 -12.63
C ILE A 218 -17.27 -13.32 -12.07
N PRO A 219 -16.18 -13.65 -12.78
CA PRO A 219 -15.13 -14.51 -12.24
C PRO A 219 -14.40 -13.89 -11.04
N LEU A 220 -14.33 -12.55 -10.94
CA LEU A 220 -13.76 -11.87 -9.79
C LEU A 220 -14.64 -12.03 -8.53
N LEU A 221 -15.97 -11.95 -8.70
CA LEU A 221 -16.93 -12.20 -7.62
C LEU A 221 -16.97 -13.68 -7.21
N LEU A 222 -16.72 -14.59 -8.15
CA LEU A 222 -16.67 -16.03 -7.92
C LEU A 222 -15.26 -16.55 -7.65
N GLN A 223 -14.28 -15.67 -7.43
CA GLN A 223 -12.86 -16.04 -7.39
C GLN A 223 -12.59 -17.16 -6.38
N HIS A 224 -13.27 -17.15 -5.23
CA HIS A 224 -13.12 -18.17 -4.19
C HIS A 224 -13.37 -19.61 -4.71
N TYR A 225 -14.33 -19.78 -5.64
CA TYR A 225 -14.68 -21.08 -6.19
C TYR A 225 -13.78 -21.51 -7.35
N ILE A 226 -13.15 -20.55 -8.05
CA ILE A 226 -12.33 -20.84 -9.23
C ILE A 226 -10.82 -20.75 -8.95
N GLN A 227 -10.42 -20.21 -7.78
CA GLN A 227 -9.02 -19.97 -7.45
C GLN A 227 -8.18 -21.26 -7.50
N GLU A 228 -8.71 -22.38 -7.00
CA GLU A 228 -8.00 -23.66 -6.99
C GLU A 228 -7.74 -24.15 -8.42
N SER A 229 -8.75 -24.08 -9.28
CA SER A 229 -8.62 -24.38 -10.71
C SER A 229 -7.59 -23.48 -11.39
N VAL A 230 -7.56 -22.18 -11.07
CA VAL A 230 -6.55 -21.25 -11.59
C VAL A 230 -5.14 -21.62 -11.10
N PHE A 231 -4.98 -21.94 -9.82
CA PHE A 231 -3.68 -22.37 -9.27
C PHE A 231 -3.20 -23.71 -9.85
N SER A 232 -4.13 -24.63 -10.16
CA SER A 232 -3.81 -25.89 -10.85
C SER A 232 -3.24 -25.67 -12.25
N LEU A 233 -3.54 -24.55 -12.89
CA LEU A 233 -2.92 -24.18 -14.17
C LEU A 233 -1.47 -23.71 -13.95
N PHE A 234 -1.20 -22.96 -12.88
CA PHE A 234 0.16 -22.52 -12.56
C PHE A 234 1.09 -23.66 -12.17
N SER A 235 0.58 -24.71 -11.50
CA SER A 235 1.38 -25.87 -11.14
C SER A 235 1.94 -26.62 -12.36
N LYS A 236 1.25 -26.57 -13.51
CA LYS A 236 1.75 -27.12 -14.79
C LYS A 236 2.98 -26.39 -15.34
N PHE A 237 3.22 -25.15 -14.88
CA PHE A 237 4.37 -24.33 -15.25
C PHE A 237 5.40 -24.24 -14.10
N SER A 238 5.31 -25.12 -13.10
CA SER A 238 6.18 -25.13 -11.91
C SER A 238 7.68 -25.32 -12.20
N SER A 239 8.07 -25.72 -13.42
CA SER A 239 9.47 -25.71 -13.85
C SER A 239 10.08 -24.30 -13.88
N ILE A 240 9.25 -23.26 -13.97
CA ILE A 240 9.66 -21.86 -13.90
C ILE A 240 9.54 -21.39 -12.43
N PRO A 241 10.62 -20.89 -11.80
CA PRO A 241 10.62 -20.52 -10.37
C PRO A 241 9.51 -19.54 -9.94
N PHE A 242 9.11 -18.65 -10.85
CA PHE A 242 8.00 -17.72 -10.61
C PHE A 242 6.66 -18.45 -10.41
N PHE A 243 6.31 -19.38 -11.30
CA PHE A 243 5.07 -20.15 -11.21
C PHE A 243 5.11 -21.17 -10.07
N ALA A 244 6.29 -21.74 -9.80
CA ALA A 244 6.51 -22.56 -8.60
C ALA A 244 6.20 -21.76 -7.33
N SER A 245 6.67 -20.51 -7.23
CA SER A 245 6.37 -19.66 -6.07
C SER A 245 4.91 -19.22 -6.00
N LEU A 246 4.26 -18.95 -7.13
CA LEU A 246 2.82 -18.68 -7.14
C LEU A 246 2.04 -19.87 -6.60
N SER A 247 2.37 -21.08 -7.05
CA SER A 247 1.73 -22.32 -6.60
C SER A 247 2.07 -22.66 -5.14
N PHE A 248 3.28 -22.39 -4.67
CA PHE A 248 3.66 -22.59 -3.27
C PHE A 248 3.00 -21.55 -2.36
N LYS A 249 3.01 -20.27 -2.74
CA LYS A 249 2.31 -19.24 -1.97
C LYS A 249 0.81 -19.50 -1.94
N SER A 250 0.24 -20.06 -3.01
CA SER A 250 -1.18 -20.38 -2.97
C SER A 250 -1.51 -21.41 -1.90
N THR A 251 -0.65 -22.38 -1.61
CA THR A 251 -0.88 -23.33 -0.50
C THR A 251 -0.65 -22.73 0.88
N GLN A 252 0.08 -21.61 0.98
CA GLN A 252 0.24 -20.87 2.24
C GLN A 252 -0.99 -20.01 2.58
N TYR A 253 -1.66 -19.49 1.55
CA TYR A 253 -2.72 -18.50 1.69
C TYR A 253 -4.14 -19.04 1.42
N PHE A 254 -4.27 -20.14 0.66
CA PHE A 254 -5.55 -20.66 0.19
C PHE A 254 -5.72 -22.16 0.50
N GLY A 255 -6.96 -22.59 0.79
CA GLY A 255 -7.34 -23.99 0.98
C GLY A 255 -7.36 -24.45 2.45
N GLU A 256 -7.89 -25.65 2.69
CA GLU A 256 -8.09 -26.23 4.05
C GLU A 256 -6.78 -26.43 4.84
N GLY A 257 -5.62 -26.38 4.18
CA GLY A 257 -4.29 -26.49 4.80
C GLY A 257 -3.52 -25.17 4.99
N ALA A 258 -4.15 -24.02 4.74
CA ALA A 258 -3.49 -22.72 4.92
C ALA A 258 -3.15 -22.45 6.41
N TYR A 259 -1.86 -22.29 6.72
CA TYR A 259 -1.39 -22.13 8.11
C TYR A 259 -1.26 -20.67 8.55
N ILE A 260 -1.41 -19.71 7.64
CA ILE A 260 -1.60 -18.32 8.03
C ILE A 260 -3.11 -18.16 8.21
N VAL A 261 -3.58 -18.18 9.45
CA VAL A 261 -5.00 -18.09 9.81
C VAL A 261 -5.29 -16.72 10.40
N SER A 262 -6.55 -16.28 10.36
CA SER A 262 -7.02 -15.05 11.00
C SER A 262 -6.53 -14.91 12.44
N ALA A 263 -6.15 -13.68 12.81
CA ALA A 263 -5.84 -13.36 14.19
C ALA A 263 -7.09 -13.31 15.10
N SER A 264 -8.31 -13.07 14.56
CA SER A 264 -9.59 -13.09 15.32
C SER A 264 -10.83 -12.72 14.48
N ILE A 265 -12.02 -13.13 14.94
CA ILE A 265 -13.36 -12.67 14.44
C ILE A 265 -13.46 -11.14 14.37
N PHE A 266 -12.82 -10.44 15.31
CA PHE A 266 -12.78 -8.98 15.34
C PHE A 266 -12.08 -8.39 14.11
N SER A 267 -11.00 -9.01 13.62
CA SER A 267 -10.30 -8.57 12.41
C SER A 267 -11.19 -8.68 11.19
N ARG A 268 -11.91 -9.80 11.06
CA ARG A 268 -12.87 -10.02 9.96
C ARG A 268 -14.00 -8.99 9.95
N ALA A 269 -14.59 -8.72 11.12
CA ALA A 269 -15.65 -7.72 11.25
C ALA A 269 -15.16 -6.30 10.88
N ARG A 270 -13.95 -5.94 11.32
CA ARG A 270 -13.32 -4.67 10.96
C ARG A 270 -13.13 -4.54 9.45
N ASP A 271 -12.55 -5.55 8.81
CA ASP A 271 -12.23 -5.49 7.39
C ASP A 271 -13.52 -5.48 6.53
N LEU A 272 -14.60 -6.12 7.00
CA LEU A 272 -15.92 -6.03 6.38
C LEU A 272 -16.52 -4.62 6.48
N LEU A 273 -16.44 -3.99 7.66
CA LEU A 273 -16.90 -2.61 7.85
C LEU A 273 -16.11 -1.63 6.99
N LEU A 274 -14.79 -1.80 6.90
CA LEU A 274 -13.93 -1.04 6.00
C LEU A 274 -14.34 -1.22 4.54
N PHE A 275 -14.59 -2.46 4.12
CA PHE A 275 -15.05 -2.76 2.77
C PHE A 275 -16.37 -2.05 2.43
N VAL A 276 -17.36 -2.11 3.32
CA VAL A 276 -18.66 -1.42 3.14
C VAL A 276 -18.46 0.10 3.07
N PHE A 277 -17.62 0.66 3.94
CA PHE A 277 -17.27 2.08 3.94
C PHE A 277 -16.61 2.52 2.64
N TYR A 278 -15.67 1.73 2.12
CA TYR A 278 -15.01 1.95 0.84
C TYR A 278 -15.96 1.83 -0.35
N LEU A 279 -16.85 0.84 -0.33
CA LEU A 279 -17.88 0.67 -1.36
C LEU A 279 -18.85 1.86 -1.39
N PHE A 280 -19.21 2.40 -0.22
CA PHE A 280 -20.02 3.63 -0.13
C PHE A 280 -19.34 4.81 -0.85
N ILE A 281 -18.05 5.07 -0.59
CA ILE A 281 -17.30 6.15 -1.24
C ILE A 281 -17.27 5.94 -2.76
N LEU A 282 -16.93 4.71 -3.19
CA LEU A 282 -16.84 4.35 -4.61
C LEU A 282 -18.16 4.60 -5.35
N LEU A 283 -19.25 3.99 -4.86
CA LEU A 283 -20.56 4.09 -5.50
C LEU A 283 -21.10 5.51 -5.49
N TYR A 284 -20.89 6.26 -4.41
CA TYR A 284 -21.33 7.65 -4.30
C TYR A 284 -20.68 8.53 -5.37
N ILE A 285 -19.37 8.40 -5.59
CA ILE A 285 -18.65 9.19 -6.59
C ILE A 285 -18.95 8.73 -8.02
N LEU A 286 -19.09 7.43 -8.24
CA LEU A 286 -19.42 6.88 -9.58
C LEU A 286 -20.80 7.33 -10.09
N LYS A 287 -21.77 7.55 -9.18
CA LYS A 287 -23.10 8.08 -9.53
C LYS A 287 -23.08 9.56 -9.95
N ARG A 288 -21.95 10.26 -9.78
CA ARG A 288 -21.81 11.68 -10.05
C ARG A 288 -20.84 11.94 -11.18
N LYS A 289 -20.99 13.10 -11.85
CA LYS A 289 -19.97 13.62 -12.76
C LYS A 289 -18.66 13.74 -11.98
N ASN A 290 -17.59 13.10 -12.44
CA ASN A 290 -16.28 13.13 -11.80
C ASN A 290 -15.16 13.21 -12.83
N ASN A 291 -14.00 13.68 -12.39
CA ASN A 291 -12.82 13.89 -13.23
C ASN A 291 -11.88 12.69 -13.25
N LEU A 292 -12.30 11.54 -12.72
CA LEU A 292 -11.50 10.32 -12.76
C LEU A 292 -11.60 9.67 -14.14
N SER A 293 -10.48 9.10 -14.59
CA SER A 293 -10.46 8.37 -15.85
C SER A 293 -11.41 7.18 -15.80
N ARG A 294 -12.06 6.87 -16.92
CA ARG A 294 -12.95 5.71 -17.02
C ARG A 294 -12.20 4.40 -16.73
N HIS A 295 -10.97 4.27 -17.21
CA HIS A 295 -10.13 3.11 -16.94
C HIS A 295 -9.87 2.94 -15.44
N TYR A 296 -9.53 4.02 -14.73
CA TYR A 296 -9.30 3.94 -13.29
C TYR A 296 -10.58 3.61 -12.50
N ALA A 297 -11.72 4.16 -12.93
CA ALA A 297 -13.02 3.80 -12.38
C ALA A 297 -13.33 2.31 -12.58
N GLY A 298 -13.12 1.78 -13.80
CA GLY A 298 -13.29 0.35 -14.09
C GLY A 298 -12.38 -0.53 -13.26
N LEU A 299 -11.09 -0.16 -13.12
CA LEU A 299 -10.13 -0.85 -12.28
C LEU A 299 -10.58 -0.91 -10.81
N SER A 300 -11.05 0.21 -10.27
CA SER A 300 -11.50 0.29 -8.87
C SER A 300 -12.76 -0.55 -8.61
N ILE A 301 -13.68 -0.61 -9.59
CA ILE A 301 -14.85 -1.49 -9.53
C ILE A 301 -14.42 -2.96 -9.57
N MET A 302 -13.51 -3.32 -10.47
CA MET A 302 -12.99 -4.69 -10.56
C MET A 302 -12.26 -5.11 -9.29
N MET A 303 -11.48 -4.22 -8.68
CA MET A 303 -10.85 -4.46 -7.39
C MET A 303 -11.88 -4.66 -6.27
N ALA A 304 -12.97 -3.88 -6.27
CA ALA A 304 -14.07 -4.07 -5.33
C ALA A 304 -14.80 -5.42 -5.54
N CYS A 305 -14.99 -5.84 -6.80
CA CYS A 305 -15.54 -7.17 -7.12
C CYS A 305 -14.61 -8.29 -6.65
N PHE A 306 -13.30 -8.17 -6.90
CA PHE A 306 -12.31 -9.14 -6.44
C PHE A 306 -12.30 -9.24 -4.91
N ALA A 307 -12.26 -8.10 -4.21
CA ALA A 307 -12.36 -8.07 -2.76
C ALA A 307 -13.66 -8.75 -2.27
N ALA A 308 -14.81 -8.46 -2.86
CA ALA A 308 -16.07 -9.11 -2.49
C ALA A 308 -16.04 -10.64 -2.71
N GLY A 309 -15.47 -11.09 -3.83
CA GLY A 309 -15.29 -12.52 -4.12
C GLY A 309 -14.26 -13.21 -3.22
N SER A 310 -13.45 -12.46 -2.48
CA SER A 310 -12.53 -12.97 -1.47
C SER A 310 -13.11 -13.04 -0.07
N LEU A 311 -14.38 -12.71 0.17
CA LEU A 311 -14.96 -12.64 1.52
C LEU A 311 -14.92 -13.95 2.32
N ALA A 312 -14.84 -15.09 1.64
CA ALA A 312 -14.66 -16.41 2.25
C ALA A 312 -13.20 -16.68 2.66
N ASP A 313 -12.23 -16.00 2.04
CA ASP A 313 -10.81 -16.05 2.38
C ASP A 313 -10.40 -14.76 3.11
N GLU A 314 -10.33 -14.82 4.43
CA GLU A 314 -10.10 -13.62 5.24
C GLU A 314 -8.78 -12.90 4.92
N GLN A 315 -7.72 -13.62 4.58
CA GLN A 315 -6.42 -13.00 4.35
C GLN A 315 -6.39 -12.27 3.02
N LEU A 316 -6.90 -12.91 1.97
CA LEU A 316 -7.04 -12.31 0.68
C LEU A 316 -8.02 -11.13 0.73
N PHE A 317 -9.12 -11.27 1.49
CA PHE A 317 -10.07 -10.20 1.73
C PHE A 317 -9.40 -9.00 2.39
N SER A 318 -8.72 -9.18 3.52
CA SER A 318 -8.04 -8.11 4.27
C SER A 318 -7.02 -7.35 3.41
N ARG A 319 -6.21 -8.08 2.64
CA ARG A 319 -5.24 -7.50 1.69
C ARG A 319 -5.93 -6.75 0.57
N SER A 320 -7.01 -7.29 0.02
CA SER A 320 -7.79 -6.66 -1.04
C SER A 320 -8.49 -5.38 -0.58
N VAL A 321 -9.01 -5.38 0.65
CA VAL A 321 -9.57 -4.17 1.29
C VAL A 321 -8.50 -3.09 1.49
N SER A 322 -7.28 -3.49 1.87
CA SER A 322 -6.15 -2.56 1.99
C SER A 322 -5.72 -1.95 0.65
N MET A 323 -5.72 -2.73 -0.43
CA MET A 323 -5.46 -2.22 -1.78
C MET A 323 -6.60 -1.32 -2.28
N LEU A 324 -7.84 -1.68 -1.99
CA LEU A 324 -9.01 -0.88 -2.33
C LEU A 324 -8.97 0.48 -1.64
N MET A 325 -8.55 0.56 -0.37
CA MET A 325 -8.34 1.84 0.32
C MET A 325 -7.46 2.78 -0.49
N LEU A 326 -6.31 2.30 -0.98
CA LEU A 326 -5.39 3.12 -1.76
C LEU A 326 -6.01 3.52 -3.12
N MET A 327 -6.70 2.60 -3.80
CA MET A 327 -7.42 2.91 -5.05
C MET A 327 -8.51 3.97 -4.87
N LEU A 328 -9.06 4.10 -3.66
CA LEU A 328 -10.10 5.10 -3.36
C LEU A 328 -9.55 6.47 -2.99
N ILE A 329 -8.25 6.64 -2.80
CA ILE A 329 -7.66 7.95 -2.50
C ILE A 329 -8.05 9.02 -3.53
N PRO A 330 -7.94 8.77 -4.86
CA PRO A 330 -8.43 9.74 -5.84
C PRO A 330 -9.94 10.01 -5.75
N PHE A 331 -10.75 9.02 -5.37
CA PHE A 331 -12.20 9.21 -5.16
C PHE A 331 -12.49 10.08 -3.94
N ILE A 332 -11.72 9.91 -2.86
CA ILE A 332 -11.81 10.75 -1.66
C ILE A 332 -11.42 12.19 -2.01
N CYS A 333 -10.30 12.42 -2.70
CA CYS A 333 -9.92 13.75 -3.17
C CYS A 333 -11.01 14.41 -4.01
N GLU A 334 -11.62 13.64 -4.92
CA GLU A 334 -12.73 14.08 -5.78
C GLU A 334 -14.00 14.43 -4.98
N LEU A 335 -14.32 13.66 -3.94
CA LEU A 335 -15.42 13.94 -3.01
C LEU A 335 -15.24 15.32 -2.35
N PHE A 336 -14.07 15.52 -1.74
CA PHE A 336 -13.77 16.77 -1.05
C PHE A 336 -13.67 17.96 -2.00
N SER A 337 -13.15 17.78 -3.21
CA SER A 337 -13.07 18.85 -4.22
C SER A 337 -14.45 19.45 -4.53
N LYS A 338 -15.49 18.60 -4.64
CA LYS A 338 -16.85 19.04 -5.00
C LYS A 338 -17.69 19.56 -3.85
N GLU A 339 -17.39 19.12 -2.65
CA GLU A 339 -18.26 19.36 -1.50
C GLU A 339 -17.70 20.43 -0.55
N ILE A 340 -16.38 20.69 -0.54
CA ILE A 340 -15.76 21.75 0.27
C ILE A 340 -16.22 23.17 -0.14
N THR A 341 -16.74 23.34 -1.35
CA THR A 341 -17.24 24.62 -1.86
C THR A 341 -18.67 24.94 -1.44
N LYS A 342 -19.37 24.02 -0.77
CA LYS A 342 -20.76 24.22 -0.32
C LYS A 342 -20.79 24.82 1.08
N GLU A 343 -21.77 25.70 1.32
CA GLU A 343 -21.97 26.34 2.64
C GLU A 343 -22.36 25.35 3.74
N LYS A 344 -23.03 24.25 3.39
CA LYS A 344 -23.42 23.20 4.33
C LYS A 344 -22.62 21.93 4.08
N VAL A 345 -22.07 21.36 5.15
CA VAL A 345 -21.44 20.03 5.11
C VAL A 345 -22.49 19.00 4.72
N SER A 346 -22.26 18.30 3.62
CA SER A 346 -23.18 17.26 3.17
C SER A 346 -23.04 15.99 4.01
N LEU A 347 -24.15 15.27 4.21
CA LEU A 347 -24.18 14.00 4.94
C LEU A 347 -23.08 13.02 4.49
N PRO A 348 -22.78 12.87 3.17
CA PRO A 348 -21.69 11.99 2.73
C PRO A 348 -20.30 12.41 3.23
N ILE A 349 -19.98 13.71 3.29
CA ILE A 349 -18.71 14.14 3.90
C ILE A 349 -18.72 13.81 5.40
N ALA A 350 -19.82 14.12 6.10
CA ALA A 350 -19.89 13.88 7.54
C ALA A 350 -19.66 12.40 7.87
N LEU A 351 -20.26 11.49 7.11
CA LEU A 351 -20.05 10.04 7.23
C LEU A 351 -18.60 9.63 6.92
N VAL A 352 -18.00 10.19 5.87
CA VAL A 352 -16.58 9.92 5.53
C VAL A 352 -15.65 10.41 6.63
N CYS A 353 -15.86 11.60 7.16
CA CYS A 353 -15.07 12.15 8.26
C CYS A 353 -15.24 11.31 9.54
N LEU A 354 -16.47 10.96 9.92
CA LEU A 354 -16.74 10.12 11.09
C LEU A 354 -16.07 8.76 10.97
N GLY A 355 -16.26 8.07 9.84
CA GLY A 355 -15.62 6.78 9.58
C GLY A 355 -14.10 6.87 9.63
N THR A 356 -13.53 7.91 9.02
CA THR A 356 -12.09 8.17 9.02
C THR A 356 -11.53 8.34 10.44
N ILE A 357 -12.22 9.07 11.31
CA ILE A 357 -11.80 9.27 12.72
C ILE A 357 -11.84 7.96 13.50
N VAL A 358 -12.91 7.16 13.34
CA VAL A 358 -13.04 5.86 14.02
C VAL A 358 -11.93 4.91 13.60
N ILE A 359 -11.65 4.84 12.30
CA ILE A 359 -10.58 3.99 11.74
C ILE A 359 -9.21 4.47 12.22
N PHE A 360 -9.00 5.79 12.29
CA PHE A 360 -7.75 6.36 12.80
C PHE A 360 -7.49 5.96 14.24
N ALA A 361 -8.49 6.03 15.12
CA ALA A 361 -8.36 5.60 16.50
C ALA A 361 -7.99 4.12 16.62
N ASP A 362 -8.61 3.24 15.81
CA ASP A 362 -8.24 1.81 15.80
C ASP A 362 -6.82 1.59 15.26
N ASN A 363 -6.42 2.30 14.20
CA ASN A 363 -5.06 2.22 13.65
C ASN A 363 -3.99 2.65 14.66
N LEU A 364 -4.22 3.74 15.40
CA LEU A 364 -3.32 4.19 16.47
C LEU A 364 -3.25 3.17 17.61
N ARG A 365 -4.40 2.65 18.05
CA ARG A 365 -4.47 1.59 19.08
C ARG A 365 -3.71 0.34 18.65
N ALA A 366 -3.88 -0.10 17.40
CA ALA A 366 -3.18 -1.24 16.83
C ALA A 366 -1.66 -1.00 16.82
N GLY A 367 -1.19 0.14 16.32
CA GLY A 367 0.24 0.45 16.32
C GLY A 367 0.86 0.44 17.71
N VAL A 368 0.16 0.98 18.72
CA VAL A 368 0.60 0.91 20.13
C VAL A 368 0.64 -0.53 20.64
N ARG A 369 -0.31 -1.38 20.26
CA ARG A 369 -0.39 -2.77 20.71
C ARG A 369 0.72 -3.65 20.14
N PHE A 370 1.11 -3.46 18.87
CA PHE A 370 2.02 -4.38 18.18
C PHE A 370 3.48 -3.95 18.17
N GLN A 371 3.76 -2.67 18.38
CA GLN A 371 5.08 -2.11 18.08
C GLN A 371 5.62 -1.29 19.26
N ASN A 372 6.94 -1.34 19.42
CA ASN A 372 7.71 -0.42 20.24
C ASN A 372 8.39 0.62 19.33
N ILE A 373 8.75 1.76 19.90
CA ILE A 373 9.60 2.75 19.24
C ILE A 373 10.93 2.78 20.00
N VAL A 374 12.01 2.46 19.31
CA VAL A 374 13.36 2.43 19.84
C VAL A 374 14.21 3.45 19.10
N PHE A 375 14.75 4.42 19.83
CA PHE A 375 15.65 5.43 19.27
C PHE A 375 17.08 4.90 19.34
N SER A 376 17.70 4.69 18.17
CA SER A 376 19.13 4.43 18.03
C SER A 376 19.89 5.72 17.67
N TRP A 377 21.21 5.72 17.80
CA TRP A 377 22.03 6.83 17.30
C TRP A 377 21.81 7.00 15.78
N THR A 378 21.75 5.90 15.01
CA THR A 378 21.43 5.98 13.58
C THR A 378 20.10 6.67 13.32
N SER A 379 19.06 6.42 14.12
CA SER A 379 17.77 7.10 13.98
C SER A 379 17.88 8.62 14.13
N LEU A 380 18.68 9.11 15.11
CA LEU A 380 18.85 10.55 15.33
C LEU A 380 19.68 11.20 14.22
N VAL A 381 20.74 10.53 13.73
CA VAL A 381 21.51 10.99 12.56
C VAL A 381 20.61 11.11 11.33
N LEU A 382 19.77 10.12 11.07
CA LEU A 382 18.86 10.14 9.92
C LEU A 382 17.81 11.24 10.04
N ILE A 383 17.22 11.44 11.23
CA ILE A 383 16.25 12.53 11.48
C ILE A 383 16.89 13.90 11.23
N VAL A 384 18.07 14.14 11.80
CA VAL A 384 18.78 15.42 11.63
C VAL A 384 19.15 15.64 10.17
N SER A 385 19.67 14.61 9.49
CA SER A 385 20.04 14.68 8.07
C SER A 385 18.82 14.97 7.18
N ALA A 386 17.71 14.27 7.39
CA ALA A 386 16.47 14.50 6.65
C ALA A 386 15.91 15.91 6.89
N PHE A 387 16.02 16.44 8.11
CA PHE A 387 15.60 17.79 8.44
C PHE A 387 16.47 18.86 7.78
N ILE A 388 17.80 18.71 7.82
CA ILE A 388 18.73 19.61 7.12
C ILE A 388 18.44 19.60 5.61
N LEU A 389 18.27 18.42 5.01
CA LEU A 389 17.94 18.30 3.60
C LEU A 389 16.61 19.00 3.28
N LEU A 390 15.57 18.80 4.08
CA LEU A 390 14.29 19.50 3.90
C LEU A 390 14.49 21.02 3.88
N LEU A 391 15.25 21.57 4.83
CA LEU A 391 15.52 23.01 4.89
C LEU A 391 16.25 23.50 3.65
N VAL A 392 17.28 22.78 3.18
CA VAL A 392 18.01 23.13 1.95
C VAL A 392 17.06 23.14 0.75
N PHE A 393 16.23 22.10 0.58
CA PHE A 393 15.30 22.02 -0.55
C PHE A 393 14.18 23.08 -0.51
N ILE A 394 13.78 23.53 0.68
CA ILE A 394 12.85 24.65 0.84
C ILE A 394 13.53 25.99 0.53
N ALA A 395 14.77 26.18 0.98
CA ALA A 395 15.52 27.42 0.82
C ALA A 395 15.97 27.67 -0.64
N VAL A 396 16.44 26.63 -1.33
CA VAL A 396 16.97 26.72 -2.71
C VAL A 396 15.90 27.08 -3.75
N ARG A 397 14.59 26.94 -3.44
CA ARG A 397 13.48 27.27 -4.36
C ARG A 397 12.89 28.67 -4.17
N LYS A 398 13.58 29.56 -3.44
CA LYS A 398 13.18 30.97 -3.30
C LYS A 398 13.74 31.89 -4.40
N GLU A 399 14.50 31.34 -5.34
CA GLU A 399 14.92 31.97 -6.60
C GLU A 399 14.17 31.32 -7.76
#